data_AF-A0A351SLB4-F1
#
_entry.id   AF-A0A351SLB4-F1
#
_cell.length_a   1.000
_cell.length_b   1.000
_cell.length_c   1.000
_cell.angle_alpha   90.00
_cell.angle_beta   90.00
_cell.angle_gamma   90.00
#
_symmetry.space_group_name_H-M   'P 1'
#
loop_
_entity.id
_entity.type
_entity.pdbx_description
1 polymer ?
#
loop_
_entity_poly.entity_id
_entity_poly.type
_entity_poly.pdbx_seq_one_letter_code
_entity_poly.pdbx_strand_id
1 'polypeptide(L)'
;PGAVYGPALIRRNSNAANTMSGGHFFMALKPEFFREPGDFQKDLDEMIDALHAATPIDPQKPVLVHGDNEWAHFDDRKKNGIPVPLKLLGLIKGVADRAGVDFLLGEVSENSPSLWGAD
;
A
#
# COMPACT_ATOMS: atom_id res chain seq x y z
N PRO A 1 -26.55 4.28 -15.78
CA PRO A 1 -25.91 2.96 -15.59
C PRO A 1 -24.69 3.07 -14.66
N GLY A 2 -24.65 2.30 -13.56
CA GLY A 2 -23.56 2.31 -12.58
C GLY A 2 -22.67 1.06 -12.66
N ALA A 3 -21.67 0.97 -11.80
CA ALA A 3 -20.77 -0.18 -11.74
C ALA A 3 -21.47 -1.46 -11.25
N VAL A 4 -20.83 -2.60 -11.50
CA VAL A 4 -21.31 -3.91 -11.04
C VAL A 4 -21.08 -4.04 -9.54
N TYR A 5 -22.06 -4.58 -8.81
CA TYR A 5 -22.00 -4.77 -7.36
C TYR A 5 -22.17 -6.24 -6.98
N GLY A 6 -21.58 -6.63 -5.85
CA GLY A 6 -21.86 -7.90 -5.17
C GLY A 6 -21.77 -9.14 -6.08
N PRO A 7 -22.75 -10.08 -6.00
CA PRO A 7 -22.73 -11.34 -6.75
C PRO A 7 -22.65 -11.21 -8.28
N ALA A 8 -23.00 -10.04 -8.83
CA ALA A 8 -22.93 -9.78 -10.26
C ALA A 8 -21.48 -9.61 -10.76
N LEU A 9 -20.53 -9.30 -9.87
CA LEU A 9 -19.09 -9.25 -10.18
C LEU A 9 -18.57 -10.65 -10.52
N ILE A 10 -18.94 -11.65 -9.70
CA ILE A 10 -18.52 -13.04 -9.86
C ILE A 10 -19.14 -13.66 -11.12
N ARG A 11 -20.43 -13.39 -11.38
CA ARG A 11 -21.13 -13.92 -12.56
C ARG A 11 -20.65 -13.37 -13.90
N ARG A 12 -20.14 -12.13 -13.95
CA ARG A 12 -19.59 -11.55 -15.19
C ARG A 12 -18.15 -11.98 -15.45
N ASN A 13 -17.43 -12.41 -14.42
CA ASN A 13 -16.04 -12.82 -14.55
C ASN A 13 -15.86 -14.21 -15.18
N SER A 14 -16.92 -15.03 -15.26
CA SER A 14 -16.86 -16.40 -15.80
C SER A 14 -16.92 -16.48 -17.34
N ASN A 15 -17.25 -15.40 -18.04
CA ASN A 15 -17.33 -15.38 -19.51
C ASN A 15 -16.17 -14.56 -20.11
N ALA A 16 -15.12 -15.28 -20.53
CA ALA A 16 -14.10 -15.01 -21.57
C ALA A 16 -13.39 -13.64 -21.71
N ALA A 17 -13.81 -12.56 -21.06
CA ALA A 17 -13.19 -11.23 -21.21
C ALA A 17 -12.50 -10.70 -19.94
N ASN A 18 -12.71 -11.31 -18.76
CA ASN A 18 -12.01 -11.03 -17.49
C ASN A 18 -11.78 -9.53 -17.18
N THR A 19 -12.71 -8.66 -17.62
CA THR A 19 -12.65 -7.23 -17.34
C THR A 19 -13.28 -6.99 -15.98
N MET A 20 -12.46 -6.70 -14.97
CA MET A 20 -12.93 -6.31 -13.65
C MET A 20 -13.70 -4.98 -13.76
N SER A 21 -15.04 -5.06 -13.82
CA SER A 21 -15.93 -3.91 -13.88
C SER A 21 -16.23 -3.35 -12.47
N GLY A 22 -15.18 -3.14 -11.67
CA GLY A 22 -15.29 -2.48 -10.38
C GLY A 22 -15.66 -1.00 -10.54
N GLY A 23 -16.49 -0.48 -9.65
CA GLY A 23 -16.75 0.96 -9.56
C GLY A 23 -15.78 1.62 -8.60
N HIS A 24 -15.22 2.76 -8.99
CA HIS A 24 -14.40 3.59 -8.11
C HIS A 24 -15.15 4.88 -7.80
N PHE A 25 -15.10 5.31 -6.54
CA PHE A 25 -15.62 6.59 -6.08
C PHE A 25 -14.49 7.37 -5.44
N PHE A 26 -14.39 8.65 -5.77
CA PHE A 26 -13.38 9.56 -5.25
C PHE A 26 -14.08 10.80 -4.69
N MET A 27 -13.62 11.25 -3.52
CA MET A 27 -14.09 12.46 -2.87
C MET A 27 -12.88 13.28 -2.42
N ALA A 28 -12.89 14.57 -2.73
CA ALA A 28 -11.94 15.53 -2.21
C ALA A 28 -12.71 16.57 -1.41
N LEU A 29 -12.31 16.76 -0.15
CA LEU A 29 -12.86 17.79 0.72
C LEU A 29 -11.77 18.85 0.93
N LYS A 30 -12.15 20.11 0.78
CA LYS A 30 -11.27 21.25 0.99
C LYS A 30 -11.53 21.85 2.38
N PRO A 31 -10.62 21.68 3.36
CA PRO A 31 -10.87 22.07 4.76
C PRO A 31 -11.20 23.56 4.94
N GLU A 32 -10.68 24.43 4.09
CA GLU A 32 -10.89 25.89 4.18
C GLU A 32 -12.35 26.32 3.91
N PHE A 33 -13.22 25.42 3.47
CA PHE A 33 -14.67 25.68 3.40
C PHE A 33 -15.38 25.49 4.74
N PHE A 34 -14.72 24.91 5.75
CA PHE A 34 -15.32 24.57 7.03
C PHE A 34 -14.70 25.33 8.21
N ARG A 35 -13.45 25.78 8.07
CA ARG A 35 -12.68 26.44 9.13
C ARG A 35 -11.55 27.29 8.57
N GLU A 36 -10.93 28.10 9.42
CA GLU A 36 -9.81 28.96 9.04
C GLU A 36 -8.62 28.15 8.49
N PRO A 37 -7.84 28.72 7.55
CA PRO A 37 -6.66 28.06 7.01
C PRO A 37 -5.65 27.69 8.11
N GLY A 38 -5.17 26.44 8.11
CA GLY A 38 -4.17 25.94 9.07
C GLY A 38 -4.76 25.34 10.34
N ASP A 39 -5.96 25.74 10.74
CA ASP A 39 -6.61 25.23 11.95
C ASP A 39 -6.93 23.73 11.84
N PHE A 40 -7.28 23.25 10.64
CA PHE A 40 -7.53 21.82 10.42
C PHE A 40 -6.28 20.99 10.69
N GLN A 41 -5.14 21.43 10.14
CA GLN A 41 -3.86 20.76 10.27
C GLN A 41 -3.41 20.73 11.71
N LYS A 42 -3.51 21.88 12.40
CA LYS A 42 -3.14 21.98 13.81
C LYS A 42 -3.93 21.01 14.69
N ASP A 43 -5.26 20.98 14.57
CA ASP A 43 -6.08 20.06 15.36
C ASP A 43 -5.79 18.59 15.02
N LEU A 44 -5.50 18.29 13.75
CA LEU A 44 -5.14 16.95 13.31
C LEU A 44 -3.79 16.52 13.92
N ASP A 45 -2.80 17.42 13.94
CA ASP A 45 -1.49 17.18 14.56
C ASP A 45 -1.66 16.94 16.08
N GLU A 46 -2.41 17.80 16.78
CA GLU A 46 -2.71 17.64 18.21
C GLU A 46 -3.40 16.30 18.52
N MET A 47 -4.33 15.87 17.65
CA MET A 47 -4.99 14.57 17.77
C MET A 47 -4.02 13.41 17.58
N ILE A 48 -3.14 13.47 16.57
CA ILE A 48 -2.15 12.43 16.28
C ILE A 48 -1.15 12.33 17.45
N ASP A 49 -0.63 13.46 17.92
CA ASP A 49 0.29 13.52 19.07
C ASP A 49 -0.33 12.89 20.32
N ALA A 50 -1.62 13.17 20.59
CA ALA A 50 -2.34 12.58 21.71
C ALA A 50 -2.49 11.05 21.58
N LEU A 51 -2.69 10.53 20.36
CA LEU A 51 -2.76 9.10 20.11
C LEU A 51 -1.39 8.42 20.32
N HIS A 52 -0.31 9.03 19.82
CA HIS A 52 1.05 8.51 20.02
C HIS A 52 1.49 8.55 21.48
N ALA A 53 1.02 9.54 22.25
CA ALA A 53 1.31 9.66 23.69
C ALA A 53 0.50 8.70 24.58
N ALA A 54 -0.50 8.01 24.03
CA ALA A 54 -1.33 7.09 24.80
C ALA A 54 -0.50 5.92 25.36
N THR A 55 -0.79 5.52 26.60
CA THR A 55 -0.07 4.40 27.24
C THR A 55 -0.38 3.09 26.51
N PRO A 56 0.63 2.42 25.92
CA PRO A 56 0.40 1.15 25.22
C PRO A 56 0.17 0.02 26.22
N ILE A 57 -0.62 -0.99 25.83
CA ILE A 57 -0.83 -2.21 26.62
C ILE A 57 0.49 -3.01 26.74
N ASP A 58 1.25 -3.05 25.66
CA ASP A 58 2.56 -3.68 25.59
C ASP A 58 3.61 -2.58 25.37
N PRO A 59 4.53 -2.31 26.32
CA PRO A 59 5.57 -1.30 26.17
C PRO A 59 6.49 -1.50 24.95
N GLN A 60 6.54 -2.71 24.37
CA GLN A 60 7.30 -3.00 23.15
C GLN A 60 6.53 -2.67 21.86
N LYS A 61 5.24 -2.32 21.95
CA LYS A 61 4.37 -2.03 20.82
C LYS A 61 3.70 -0.68 21.03
N PRO A 62 4.31 0.42 20.54
CA PRO A 62 3.73 1.75 20.70
C PRO A 62 2.38 1.85 19.98
N VAL A 63 1.56 2.82 20.42
CA VAL A 63 0.33 3.17 19.69
C VAL A 63 0.74 3.86 18.39
N LEU A 64 0.20 3.39 17.27
CA LEU A 64 0.45 3.91 15.93
C LEU A 64 -0.85 4.40 15.31
N VAL A 65 -0.74 5.39 14.43
CA VAL A 65 -1.85 5.87 13.60
C VAL A 65 -1.73 5.32 12.18
N HIS A 66 -2.81 5.41 11.42
CA HIS A 66 -2.83 4.98 10.02
C HIS A 66 -1.79 5.78 9.23
N GLY A 67 -0.88 5.08 8.55
CA GLY A 67 0.20 5.68 7.77
C GLY A 67 1.59 5.55 8.41
N ASP A 68 1.71 5.37 9.73
CA ASP A 68 3.03 5.32 10.39
C ASP A 68 3.90 4.17 9.87
N ASN A 69 3.32 2.97 9.77
CA ASN A 69 4.00 1.79 9.26
C ASN A 69 4.40 1.97 7.79
N GLU A 70 3.51 2.55 6.99
CA GLU A 70 3.76 2.82 5.58
C GLU A 70 4.89 3.84 5.39
N TRP A 71 4.94 4.90 6.20
CA TRP A 71 6.03 5.88 6.20
C TRP A 71 7.35 5.25 6.63
N ALA A 72 7.35 4.43 7.69
CA ALA A 72 8.55 3.69 8.12
C ALA A 72 9.07 2.76 7.00
N HIS A 73 8.18 2.00 6.36
CA HIS A 73 8.54 1.17 5.22
C HIS A 73 8.99 1.98 3.99
N PHE A 74 8.39 3.14 3.75
CA PHE A 74 8.82 4.03 2.67
C PHE A 74 10.24 4.54 2.90
N ASP A 75 10.54 5.02 4.11
CA ASP A 75 11.86 5.54 4.46
C ASP A 75 12.94 4.46 4.40
N ASP A 76 12.62 3.26 4.86
CA ASP A 76 13.49 2.08 4.74
C ASP A 76 13.74 1.73 3.27
N ARG A 77 12.68 1.49 2.49
CA ARG A 77 12.80 1.03 1.09
C ARG A 77 13.37 2.09 0.15
N LYS A 78 13.22 3.37 0.48
CA LYS A 78 13.86 4.47 -0.25
C LYS A 78 15.38 4.45 -0.07
N LYS A 79 15.88 4.03 1.10
CA LYS A 79 17.32 3.97 1.41
C LYS A 79 17.92 2.62 1.02
N ASN A 80 17.21 1.53 1.31
CA ASN A 80 17.72 0.16 1.26
C ASN A 80 17.20 -0.65 0.06
N GLY A 81 16.27 -0.09 -0.72
CA GLY A 81 15.62 -0.78 -1.83
C GLY A 81 14.39 -1.58 -1.41
N ILE A 82 13.59 -2.02 -2.38
CA ILE A 82 12.39 -2.84 -2.15
C ILE A 82 12.80 -4.31 -2.20
N PRO A 83 12.59 -5.10 -1.14
CA PRO A 83 12.84 -6.53 -1.21
C PRO A 83 11.79 -7.21 -2.09
N VAL A 84 12.28 -8.03 -3.03
CA VAL A 84 11.45 -8.75 -3.99
C VAL A 84 11.68 -10.25 -3.80
N PRO A 85 10.64 -11.06 -3.56
CA PRO A 85 10.79 -12.51 -3.47
C PRO A 85 11.34 -13.11 -4.77
N LEU A 86 12.17 -14.16 -4.67
CA LEU A 86 12.81 -14.78 -5.85
C LEU A 86 11.81 -15.27 -6.89
N LYS A 87 10.69 -15.83 -6.44
CA LYS A 87 9.61 -16.25 -7.33
C LYS A 87 9.09 -15.08 -8.16
N LEU A 88 8.95 -13.91 -7.56
CA LEU A 88 8.50 -12.71 -8.26
C LEU A 88 9.58 -12.19 -9.22
N LEU A 89 10.86 -12.22 -8.85
CA LEU A 89 11.96 -11.90 -9.78
C LEU A 89 11.94 -12.79 -11.02
N GLY A 90 11.74 -14.11 -10.85
CA GLY A 90 11.60 -15.04 -11.97
C GLY A 90 10.42 -14.71 -12.89
N LEU A 91 9.28 -14.31 -12.32
CA LEU A 91 8.12 -13.86 -13.10
C LEU A 91 8.42 -12.57 -13.88
N ILE A 92 9.05 -11.58 -13.24
CA ILE A 92 9.41 -10.31 -13.87
C ILE A 92 10.41 -10.55 -15.01
N LYS A 93 11.44 -11.38 -14.79
CA LYS A 93 12.39 -11.75 -15.83
C LYS A 93 11.68 -12.39 -17.03
N GLY A 94 10.78 -13.34 -16.79
CA GLY A 94 10.01 -13.96 -17.86
C GLY A 94 9.12 -12.97 -18.63
N VAL A 95 8.62 -11.92 -17.98
CA VAL A 95 7.91 -10.82 -18.67
C VAL A 95 8.86 -10.00 -19.52
N ALA A 96 10.03 -9.64 -18.99
CA ALA A 96 11.06 -8.87 -19.71
C ALA A 96 11.51 -9.59 -20.99
N ASP A 97 11.79 -10.89 -20.88
CA ASP A 97 12.19 -11.74 -22.02
C ASP A 97 11.11 -11.74 -23.13
N ARG A 98 9.83 -11.90 -22.76
CA ARG A 98 8.72 -11.89 -23.73
C ARG A 98 8.47 -10.52 -24.34
N ALA A 99 8.75 -9.47 -23.60
CA ALA A 99 8.62 -8.09 -24.06
C ALA A 99 9.83 -7.62 -24.88
N GLY A 100 10.93 -8.38 -24.89
CA GLY A 100 12.17 -8.02 -25.58
C GLY A 100 12.89 -6.83 -24.93
N VAL A 101 12.76 -6.67 -23.61
CA VAL A 101 13.40 -5.58 -22.85
C VAL A 101 14.44 -6.13 -21.89
N ASP A 102 15.45 -5.32 -21.60
CA ASP A 102 16.52 -5.71 -20.69
C ASP A 102 16.00 -5.91 -19.26
N PHE A 103 16.47 -6.97 -18.62
CA PHE A 103 16.19 -7.22 -17.21
C PHE A 103 17.24 -6.53 -16.32
N LEU A 104 16.82 -5.54 -15.54
CA LEU A 104 17.72 -4.64 -14.81
C LEU A 104 17.86 -4.93 -13.30
N LEU A 105 17.13 -5.92 -12.76
CA LEU A 105 17.05 -6.14 -11.31
C LEU A 105 18.13 -7.09 -10.74
N GLY A 106 19.16 -7.44 -11.52
CA GLY A 106 20.30 -8.25 -11.07
C GLY A 106 20.02 -9.76 -10.87
N GLU A 107 20.99 -10.51 -10.34
CA GLU A 107 20.83 -11.96 -10.13
C GLU A 107 19.98 -12.32 -8.89
N VAL A 108 19.23 -13.40 -9.02
CA VAL A 108 18.34 -13.97 -8.00
C VAL A 108 19.18 -14.68 -6.95
N SER A 109 19.34 -14.12 -5.75
CA SER A 109 20.06 -14.79 -4.64
C SER A 109 19.12 -15.15 -3.47
N GLU A 110 19.23 -16.37 -2.94
CA GLU A 110 18.29 -17.01 -1.99
C GLU A 110 18.14 -16.36 -0.61
N ASN A 111 18.93 -15.35 -0.26
CA ASN A 111 19.06 -14.88 1.13
C ASN A 111 18.42 -13.50 1.40
N SER A 112 17.24 -13.22 0.82
CA SER A 112 16.47 -12.02 1.20
C SER A 112 15.48 -12.37 2.32
N PRO A 113 15.61 -11.80 3.54
CA PRO A 113 14.67 -12.07 4.62
C PRO A 113 13.26 -11.66 4.22
N SER A 114 12.26 -12.46 4.63
CA SER A 114 10.86 -12.10 4.46
C SER A 114 10.55 -10.85 5.31
N LEU A 115 10.00 -9.81 4.69
CA LEU A 115 9.51 -8.63 5.44
C LEU A 115 8.19 -8.91 6.18
N TRP A 116 7.54 -10.02 5.84
CA TRP A 116 6.30 -10.46 6.48
C TRP A 116 6.66 -11.54 7.48
N GLY A 117 7.16 -11.12 8.64
CA GLY A 117 7.75 -11.98 9.67
C GLY A 117 7.09 -13.36 9.77
N ALA A 118 7.78 -14.35 9.21
CA ALA A 118 7.68 -15.78 9.48
C ALA A 118 8.75 -16.47 8.59
N ASP A 119 9.78 -16.99 9.25
CA ASP A 119 10.32 -18.31 8.92
C ASP A 119 9.71 -19.28 9.93
#